data_AF-A0A930TIY0-F1
#
_entry.id   AF-A0A930TIY0-F1
#
_cell.length_a   1.000
_cell.length_b   1.000
_cell.length_c   1.000
_cell.angle_alpha   90.00
_cell.angle_beta   90.00
_cell.angle_gamma   90.00
#
_symmetry.space_group_name_H-M   'P 1'
#
loop_
_entity.id
_entity.type
_entity.pdbx_description
1 polymer ?
#
loop_
_entity_poly.entity_id
_entity_poly.type
_entity_poly.pdbx_seq_one_letter_code
_entity_poly.pdbx_strand_id
1 'polypeptide(L)'
;MLILVVYDIPDNRRRAKLATFLEGYGRRVQKSVFECFLPLAEMKTLQQKVQRRIKPEEDNVRFYWIPADALPKVLTLGSGPPEPPPEFYII
;
A
#
# COMPACT_ATOMS: atom_id res chain seq x y z
N MET A 1 10.00 7.93 0.61
CA MET A 1 9.15 7.93 -0.61
C MET A 1 7.86 7.23 -0.26
N LEU A 2 6.72 7.74 -0.72
CA LEU A 2 5.42 7.09 -0.51
C LEU A 2 5.10 6.22 -1.72
N ILE A 3 4.53 5.05 -1.48
CA ILE A 3 4.03 4.15 -2.51
C ILE A 3 2.57 3.86 -2.21
N LEU A 4 1.71 4.14 -3.20
CA LEU A 4 0.30 3.79 -3.12
C LEU A 4 0.11 2.40 -3.74
N VAL A 5 -0.36 1.45 -2.94
CA VAL A 5 -0.79 0.14 -3.43
C VAL A 5 -2.30 0.16 -3.54
N VAL A 6 -2.80 0.07 -4.78
CA VAL A 6 -4.24 0.05 -5.07
C VAL A 6 -4.57 -1.31 -5.64
N TYR A 7 -5.64 -1.93 -5.16
CA TYR A 7 -6.08 -3.21 -5.70
C TYR A 7 -7.57 -3.25 -6.02
N ASP A 8 -7.93 -4.06 -6.99
CA ASP A 8 -9.29 -4.47 -7.27
C ASP A 8 -9.30 -6.00 -7.33
N ILE A 9 -9.90 -6.62 -6.31
CA ILE A 9 -9.88 -8.07 -6.10
C ILE A 9 -11.32 -8.50 -5.79
N PRO A 10 -11.96 -9.25 -6.70
CA PRO A 10 -13.36 -9.67 -6.53
C PRO A 10 -13.50 -10.74 -5.44
N ASP A 11 -12.51 -11.62 -5.29
CA ASP A 11 -12.55 -12.67 -4.27
C ASP A 11 -12.28 -12.12 -2.86
N ASN A 12 -13.29 -12.27 -1.99
CA ASN A 12 -13.23 -11.75 -0.62
C ASN A 12 -12.09 -12.37 0.21
N ARG A 13 -11.75 -13.66 0.00
CA ARG A 13 -10.72 -14.36 0.78
C ARG A 13 -9.32 -13.91 0.35
N ARG A 14 -9.04 -13.81 -0.96
CA ARG A 14 -7.78 -13.29 -1.50
C ARG A 14 -7.59 -11.83 -1.09
N ARG A 15 -8.64 -11.01 -1.20
CA ARG A 15 -8.59 -9.61 -0.77
C ARG A 15 -8.24 -9.48 0.71
N ALA A 16 -8.87 -10.27 1.58
CA ALA A 16 -8.55 -10.26 3.01
C ALA A 16 -7.11 -10.68 3.29
N LYS A 17 -6.65 -11.78 2.66
CA LYS A 17 -5.25 -12.25 2.79
C LYS A 17 -4.24 -11.22 2.31
N LEU A 18 -4.50 -10.55 1.18
CA LEU A 18 -3.62 -9.51 0.67
C LEU A 18 -3.61 -8.28 1.59
N ALA A 19 -4.79 -7.85 2.08
CA ALA A 19 -4.88 -6.73 3.01
C ALA A 19 -4.07 -7.00 4.30
N THR A 20 -4.27 -8.16 4.95
CA THR A 20 -3.49 -8.54 6.14
C THR A 20 -1.99 -8.62 5.87
N PHE A 21 -1.60 -9.08 4.67
CA PHE A 21 -0.20 -9.09 4.27
C PHE A 21 0.36 -7.66 4.11
N LEU A 22 -0.38 -6.75 3.49
CA LEU A 22 0.03 -5.36 3.25
C LEU A 22 0.06 -4.51 4.53
N GLU A 23 -0.71 -4.85 5.56
CA GLU A 23 -0.65 -4.22 6.89
C GLU A 23 0.73 -4.33 7.54
N GLY A 24 1.53 -5.33 7.16
CA GLY A 24 2.93 -5.46 7.59
C GLY A 24 3.92 -4.54 6.85
N TYR A 25 3.50 -3.81 5.83
CA TYR A 25 4.34 -2.96 4.98
C TYR A 25 3.89 -1.50 4.92
N GLY A 26 2.65 -1.22 5.33
CA GLY A 26 2.07 0.10 5.21
C GLY A 26 0.71 0.22 5.88
N ARG A 27 0.16 1.44 5.83
CA ARG A 27 -1.11 1.78 6.44
C ARG A 27 -2.25 1.59 5.44
N ARG A 28 -3.29 0.89 5.85
CA ARG A 28 -4.54 0.81 5.07
C ARG A 28 -5.32 2.12 5.22
N VAL A 29 -5.47 2.87 4.12
CA VAL A 29 -6.17 4.16 4.14
C VAL A 29 -7.56 4.12 3.51
N GLN A 30 -7.81 3.14 2.64
CA GLN A 30 -9.14 2.85 2.12
C GLN A 30 -9.35 1.33 2.07
N LYS A 31 -10.58 0.89 1.75
CA LYS A 31 -10.91 -0.54 1.63
C LYS A 31 -9.95 -1.30 0.71
N SER A 32 -9.47 -0.62 -0.34
CA SER A 32 -8.60 -1.20 -1.35
C SER A 32 -7.33 -0.39 -1.65
N VAL A 33 -6.91 0.46 -0.72
CA VAL A 33 -5.74 1.33 -0.88
C VAL A 33 -4.86 1.30 0.36
N PHE A 34 -3.56 1.12 0.14
CA PHE A 34 -2.51 1.14 1.14
C PHE A 34 -1.46 2.19 0.82
N GLU A 35 -1.01 2.89 1.87
CA GLU A 35 0.13 3.81 1.86
C GLU A 35 1.35 3.11 2.47
N CYS A 36 2.37 2.86 1.66
CA CYS A 36 3.61 2.21 2.09
C CYS A 36 4.78 3.19 1.98
N PHE A 37 5.40 3.53 3.11
CA PHE A 37 6.61 4.35 3.15
C PHE A 37 7.84 3.45 3.14
N LEU A 38 8.27 3.05 1.94
CA LEU A 38 9.34 2.06 1.76
C LEU A 38 10.42 2.55 0.79
N PRO A 39 11.69 2.13 0.98
CA PRO A 39 12.73 2.26 -0.03
C PRO A 39 12.41 1.47 -1.33
N LEU A 40 13.00 1.89 -2.46
CA LEU A 40 12.77 1.25 -3.75
C LEU A 40 13.16 -0.24 -3.79
N ALA A 41 14.20 -0.62 -3.04
CA ALA A 41 14.66 -2.01 -2.96
C ALA A 41 13.57 -2.92 -2.32
N GLU A 42 13.03 -2.49 -1.18
CA GLU A 42 11.96 -3.21 -0.48
C GLU A 42 10.67 -3.28 -1.30
N MET A 43 10.41 -2.25 -2.10
CA MET A 43 9.27 -2.23 -3.02
C MET A 43 9.36 -3.34 -4.07
N LYS A 44 10.52 -3.60 -4.67
CA LYS A 44 10.66 -4.71 -5.63
C LYS A 44 10.35 -6.06 -4.98
N THR A 45 10.82 -6.24 -3.73
CA THR A 45 10.50 -7.43 -2.94
C THR A 45 9.00 -7.51 -2.62
N LEU A 46 8.36 -6.39 -2.27
CA LEU A 46 6.93 -6.32 -2.03
C LEU A 46 6.13 -6.71 -3.28
N GLN A 47 6.47 -6.15 -4.44
CA GLN A 47 5.83 -6.48 -5.72
C GLN A 47 5.87 -7.99 -6.01
N GLN A 48 7.05 -8.62 -5.87
CA GLN A 48 7.20 -10.07 -6.06
C GLN A 48 6.35 -10.88 -5.08
N LYS A 49 6.29 -10.45 -3.81
CA LYS A 49 5.47 -11.11 -2.80
C LYS A 49 3.98 -10.95 -3.10
N VAL A 50 3.53 -9.80 -3.60
CA VAL A 50 2.15 -9.56 -4.02
C VAL A 50 1.81 -10.39 -5.24
N GLN A 51 2.68 -10.47 -6.25
CA GLN A 51 2.47 -11.27 -7.46
C GLN A 51 2.18 -12.75 -7.13
N ARG A 52 2.82 -13.31 -6.09
CA ARG A 52 2.57 -14.70 -5.63
C ARG A 52 1.26 -14.89 -4.86
N ARG A 53 0.55 -13.82 -4.53
CA ARG A 53 -0.67 -13.82 -3.69
C ARG A 53 -1.94 -13.46 -4.46
N ILE A 54 -1.80 -13.01 -5.70
CA ILE A 54 -2.91 -12.62 -6.57
C ILE A 54 -3.15 -13.67 -7.65
N LYS A 55 -4.34 -13.64 -8.24
CA LYS A 55 -4.70 -14.36 -9.45
C LYS A 55 -4.75 -13.38 -10.63
N PRO A 56 -3.71 -13.29 -11.48
CA PRO A 56 -3.58 -12.23 -12.49
C PRO A 56 -4.73 -12.11 -13.49
N GLU A 57 -5.52 -13.18 -13.68
CA GLU A 57 -6.67 -13.19 -14.59
C GLU A 57 -7.92 -12.52 -14.00
N GLU A 58 -7.96 -12.34 -12.68
CA GLU A 58 -9.11 -11.80 -11.94
C GLU A 58 -8.75 -10.55 -11.12
N ASP A 59 -7.49 -10.44 -10.68
CA ASP A 59 -7.04 -9.47 -9.71
C ASP A 59 -6.23 -8.35 -10.40
N ASN A 60 -6.56 -7.10 -10.08
CA ASN A 60 -5.78 -5.95 -10.51
C ASN A 60 -5.05 -5.36 -9.31
N VAL A 61 -3.73 -5.22 -9.40
CA VAL A 61 -2.95 -4.51 -8.37
C VAL A 61 -2.00 -3.54 -9.05
N ARG A 62 -2.00 -2.30 -8.57
CA ARG A 62 -1.17 -1.21 -9.07
C ARG A 62 -0.34 -0.60 -7.95
N PHE A 63 0.85 -0.18 -8.33
CA PHE A 63 1.78 0.50 -7.46
C PHE A 63 2.10 1.86 -8.06
N TYR A 64 1.85 2.93 -7.32
CA TYR A 64 2.18 4.29 -7.73
C TYR A 64 3.24 4.86 -6.81
N TRP A 65 4.37 5.26 -7.40
CA TRP A 65 5.41 5.98 -6.68
C TRP A 65 5.03 7.44 -6.56
N ILE A 66 4.95 7.91 -5.31
CA ILE A 66 4.72 9.31 -4.99
C ILE A 66 6.04 9.84 -4.41
N PRO A 67 6.77 10.67 -5.17
CA PRO A 67 8.03 11.23 -4.70
C PRO A 67 7.76 12.19 -3.54
N ALA A 68 8.78 12.40 -2.70
CA ALA A 68 8.61 13.12 -1.43
C ALA A 68 8.15 14.58 -1.62
N ASP A 69 8.55 15.21 -2.73
CA ASP A 69 8.16 16.56 -3.14
C ASP A 69 6.69 16.66 -3.62
N ALA A 70 6.10 15.54 -4.03
CA ALA A 70 4.68 15.47 -4.37
C ALA A 70 3.78 15.22 -3.16
N LEU A 71 4.34 14.75 -2.03
CA LEU A 71 3.58 14.43 -0.82
C LEU A 71 2.75 15.62 -0.28
N PRO A 72 3.29 16.86 -0.20
CA PRO A 72 2.51 18.01 0.26
C PRO A 72 1.37 18.41 -0.68
N LYS A 73 1.34 17.87 -1.90
CA LYS A 73 0.30 18.14 -2.91
C LYS A 73 -0.86 17.14 -2.84
N VAL A 74 -0.78 16.14 -1.95
CA VAL A 74 -1.86 15.16 -1.76
C VAL A 74 -3.03 15.87 -1.06
N LEU A 75 -4.19 15.81 -1.70
CA LEU A 75 -5.45 16.33 -1.14
C LEU A 75 -6.27 15.16 -0.60
N THR A 76 -6.68 15.26 0.66
CA THR A 76 -7.54 14.26 1.32
C THR A 76 -8.87 14.89 1.71
N LEU A 77 -9.94 14.10 1.59
CA LEU A 77 -11.27 14.46 2.06
C LEU A 77 -11.76 13.34 3.00
N GLY A 78 -12.20 13.71 4.21
CA GLY A 78 -12.69 12.76 5.21
C GLY A 78 -11.62 11.92 5.92
N SER A 79 -10.33 12.16 5.65
CA SER A 79 -9.20 11.49 6.31
C SER A 79 -7.99 12.43 6.43
N GLY A 80 -7.09 12.12 7.35
CA GLY A 80 -5.83 12.86 7.50
C GLY A 80 -4.90 12.68 6.30
N PRO A 81 -3.92 13.57 6.12
CA PRO A 81 -2.94 13.45 5.05
C PRO A 81 -2.09 12.18 5.20
N PRO A 82 -1.37 11.77 4.15
CA PRO A 82 -0.40 10.69 4.24
C PRO A 82 0.74 11.08 5.19
N GLU A 83 1.01 10.23 6.17
CA GLU A 83 2.06 10.46 7.18
C GLU A 83 3.00 9.26 7.23
N PRO A 84 4.33 9.50 7.23
CA PRO A 84 5.29 8.42 7.43
C PRO A 84 5.11 7.79 8.82
N PRO A 85 5.49 6.51 8.98
CA PRO A 85 5.47 5.88 10.30
C PRO A 85 6.42 6.64 11.26
N PRO A 86 6.08 6.67 12.56
CA PRO A 86 6.95 7.30 13.56
C PRO A 86 8.30 6.58 13.64
N GLU A 87 9.36 7.31 13.90
CA GLU A 87 10.72 6.74 14.04
C GLU A 87 10.84 5.83 15.27
N PHE A 88 10.01 6.06 16.29
CA PHE A 88 10.03 5.32 17.54
C PHE A 88 8.60 4.98 17.97
N TYR A 89 8.43 3.74 18.42
CA TYR A 89 7.23 3.31 19.13
C TYR A 89 7.59 3.20 20.61
N ILE A 90 6.94 3.98 21.46
CA ILE A 90 7.05 3.82 22.91
C ILE A 90 6.04 2.75 23.30
N ILE A 91 6.54 1.63 23.82
CA ILE A 91 5.77 0.46 24.26
C ILE A 91 5.74 0.45 25.79
#